data_AF-A0A7V1MYD2-F1
#
_entry.id   AF-A0A7V1MYD2-F1
#
_cell.length_a   1.000
_cell.length_b   1.000
_cell.length_c   1.000
_cell.angle_alpha   90.00
_cell.angle_beta   90.00
_cell.angle_gamma   90.00
#
_symmetry.space_group_name_H-M   'P 1'
#
loop_
_entity.id
_entity.type
_entity.pdbx_description
1 polymer ?
#
loop_
_entity_poly.entity_id
_entity_poly.type
_entity_poly.pdbx_seq_one_letter_code
_entity_poly.pdbx_strand_id
1 'polypeptide(L)'
;MPDLWAEKRELRKKGVLPLAARMRPGSLREFVGQEHILGEGKLLRRMLDSGTMTSLLFHGPPGTGKTTLARLMANHVDAVFHQANASMIGVKQIRSLIADAERLLGETDRR
;
A
#
# COMPACT_ATOMS: atom_id res chain seq x y z
N MET A 1 4.77 -14.51 -26.85
CA MET A 1 3.79 -15.58 -26.54
C MET A 1 3.22 -15.32 -25.15
N PRO A 2 1.89 -15.24 -24.99
CA PRO A 2 1.28 -15.22 -23.66
C PRO A 2 1.62 -16.53 -22.95
N ASP A 3 1.97 -16.44 -21.68
CA ASP A 3 2.25 -17.59 -20.83
C ASP A 3 0.99 -18.46 -20.66
N LEU A 4 0.98 -19.64 -21.30
CA LEU A 4 -0.14 -20.60 -21.27
C LEU A 4 -0.53 -21.06 -19.85
N TRP A 5 0.37 -20.90 -18.88
CA TRP A 5 0.18 -21.36 -17.50
C TRP A 5 0.02 -20.24 -16.49
N ALA A 6 -0.11 -18.97 -16.93
CA ALA A 6 -0.17 -17.81 -16.05
C ALA A 6 -1.29 -17.94 -15.01
N GLU A 7 -2.48 -18.32 -15.47
CA GLU A 7 -3.67 -18.46 -14.63
C GLU A 7 -3.51 -19.58 -13.59
N LYS A 8 -3.02 -20.76 -13.99
CA LYS A 8 -2.74 -21.87 -13.06
C LYS A 8 -1.66 -21.51 -12.03
N ARG A 9 -0.65 -20.73 -12.43
CA ARG A 9 0.42 -20.25 -11.53
C ARG A 9 -0.12 -19.28 -10.49
N GLU A 10 -0.98 -18.34 -10.89
CA GLU A 10 -1.60 -17.40 -9.95
C GLU A 10 -2.55 -18.10 -8.97
N LEU A 11 -3.32 -19.08 -9.44
CA LEU A 11 -4.15 -19.91 -8.56
C LEU A 11 -3.30 -20.69 -7.53
N ARG A 12 -2.19 -21.30 -7.96
CA ARG A 12 -1.25 -21.97 -7.04
C ARG A 12 -0.62 -21.00 -6.05
N LYS A 13 -0.17 -19.82 -6.49
CA LYS A 13 0.38 -18.80 -5.58
C LYS A 13 -0.63 -18.42 -4.49
N LYS A 14 -1.89 -18.19 -4.85
CA LYS A 14 -2.94 -17.88 -3.87
C LYS A 14 -3.15 -19.01 -2.85
N GLY A 15 -3.05 -20.27 -3.26
CA GLY A 15 -3.15 -21.42 -2.34
C GLY A 15 -2.02 -21.51 -1.32
N VAL A 16 -0.79 -21.15 -1.72
CA VAL A 16 0.43 -21.28 -0.90
C VAL A 16 0.68 -20.07 0.01
N LEU A 17 0.03 -18.92 -0.25
CA LEU A 17 0.17 -17.73 0.58
C LEU A 17 -0.34 -17.96 2.02
N PRO A 18 0.36 -17.43 3.04
CA PRO A 18 -0.11 -17.48 4.43
C PRO A 18 -1.51 -16.85 4.57
N LEU A 19 -2.32 -17.36 5.51
CA LEU A 19 -3.69 -16.87 5.73
C LEU A 19 -3.73 -15.35 5.92
N ALA A 20 -2.81 -14.79 6.72
CA ALA A 20 -2.73 -13.35 6.97
C ALA A 20 -2.52 -12.52 5.68
N ALA A 21 -1.79 -13.06 4.69
CA ALA A 21 -1.62 -12.39 3.41
C ALA A 21 -2.89 -12.47 2.55
N ARG A 22 -3.62 -13.59 2.61
CA ARG A 22 -4.87 -13.80 1.88
C ARG A 22 -6.05 -12.99 2.45
N MET A 23 -6.08 -12.81 3.78
CA MET A 23 -7.12 -12.05 4.48
C MET A 23 -6.85 -10.54 4.50
N ARG A 24 -5.79 -10.06 3.85
CA ARG A 24 -5.50 -8.63 3.80
C ARG A 24 -6.62 -7.93 2.99
N PRO A 25 -7.28 -6.89 3.54
CA PRO A 25 -8.34 -6.17 2.86
C PRO A 25 -7.89 -5.57 1.53
N GLY A 26 -8.81 -5.53 0.56
CA GLY A 26 -8.58 -4.96 -0.77
C GLY A 26 -8.90 -3.46 -0.87
N SER A 27 -9.77 -2.96 0.02
CA SER A 27 -10.22 -1.57 0.05
C SER A 27 -10.25 -1.00 1.47
N LEU A 28 -10.27 0.33 1.60
CA LEU A 28 -10.45 1.00 2.90
C LEU A 28 -11.77 0.63 3.59
N ARG A 29 -12.80 0.23 2.84
CA ARG A 29 -14.11 -0.17 3.39
C ARG A 29 -14.06 -1.51 4.13
N GLU A 30 -13.12 -2.38 3.75
CA GLU A 30 -12.90 -3.69 4.38
C GLU A 30 -11.96 -3.61 5.60
N PHE A 31 -11.41 -2.43 5.89
CA PHE A 31 -10.45 -2.25 6.98
C PHE A 31 -11.17 -2.03 8.32
N VAL A 32 -10.94 -2.96 9.27
CA VAL A 32 -11.69 -3.02 10.54
C VAL A 32 -10.87 -2.47 11.72
N GLY A 33 -11.55 -1.82 12.67
CA GLY A 33 -11.03 -1.51 14.02
C GLY A 33 -10.40 -0.14 14.21
N GLN A 34 -10.13 0.61 13.14
CA GLN A 34 -9.46 1.92 13.19
C GLN A 34 -10.44 3.10 12.96
N GLU A 35 -11.68 2.99 13.44
CA GLU A 35 -12.74 3.99 13.24
C GLU A 35 -12.41 5.36 13.86
N HIS A 36 -11.60 5.38 14.92
CA HIS A 36 -11.19 6.62 15.57
C HIS A 36 -10.36 7.53 14.64
N ILE A 37 -9.67 6.96 13.65
CA ILE A 37 -8.92 7.71 12.62
C ILE A 37 -9.58 7.70 11.23
N LEU A 38 -10.28 6.62 10.86
CA LEU A 38 -10.86 6.42 9.52
C LEU A 38 -12.40 6.55 9.47
N GLY A 39 -13.02 6.78 10.62
CA GLY A 39 -14.46 7.02 10.71
C GLY A 39 -14.89 8.25 9.93
N GLU A 40 -16.20 8.36 9.71
CA GLU A 40 -16.77 9.49 8.98
C GLU A 40 -16.42 10.84 9.63
N GLY A 41 -16.07 11.83 8.81
CA GLY A 41 -15.68 13.17 9.26
C GLY A 41 -14.30 13.27 9.92
N LYS A 42 -13.59 12.16 10.16
CA LYS A 42 -12.23 12.18 10.73
C LYS A 42 -11.22 12.75 9.73
N LEU A 43 -10.14 13.35 10.26
CA LEU A 43 -9.11 14.03 9.46
C LEU A 43 -8.55 13.13 8.35
N LEU A 44 -8.10 11.92 8.71
CA LEU A 44 -7.48 11.00 7.75
C LEU A 44 -8.48 10.57 6.68
N ARG A 45 -9.75 10.34 7.06
CA ARG A 45 -10.81 10.00 6.12
C ARG A 45 -11.08 11.14 5.14
N ARG A 46 -11.22 12.37 5.62
CA ARG A 46 -11.43 13.56 4.79
C ARG A 46 -10.28 13.83 3.82
N MET A 47 -9.03 13.64 4.26
CA MET A 47 -7.85 13.77 3.40
C MET A 47 -7.85 12.74 2.26
N LEU A 48 -8.20 11.49 2.57
CA LEU A 48 -8.31 10.43 1.59
C LEU A 48 -9.45 10.69 0.60
N ASP A 49 -10.62 11.09 1.09
CA ASP A 49 -11.77 11.44 0.26
C ASP A 49 -11.49 12.67 -0.64
N SER A 50 -10.59 13.57 -0.22
CA SER A 50 -10.14 14.72 -1.03
C SER A 50 -8.95 14.39 -1.95
N GLY A 51 -8.57 13.12 -2.08
CA GLY A 51 -7.45 12.67 -2.93
C GLY A 51 -6.09 13.23 -2.52
N THR A 52 -5.94 13.68 -1.27
CA THR A 52 -4.73 14.34 -0.79
C THR A 52 -3.98 13.42 0.17
N MET A 53 -2.67 13.28 -0.04
CA MET A 53 -1.78 12.59 0.90
C MET A 53 -0.66 13.51 1.37
N THR A 54 -0.36 13.41 2.66
CA THR A 54 0.79 14.05 3.30
C THR A 54 1.68 12.99 3.93
N SER A 55 2.88 13.38 4.36
CA SER A 55 3.75 12.51 5.14
C SER A 55 3.07 12.10 6.44
N LEU A 56 3.00 10.79 6.70
CA LEU A 56 2.35 10.21 7.86
C LEU A 56 3.26 9.17 8.53
N LEU A 57 3.24 9.16 9.87
CA LEU A 57 3.89 8.13 10.67
C LEU A 57 2.83 7.32 11.42
N PHE A 58 2.72 6.03 11.10
CA PHE A 58 1.83 5.13 11.83
C PHE A 58 2.56 4.48 13.01
N HIS A 59 2.07 4.72 14.22
CA HIS A 59 2.57 4.09 15.44
C HIS A 59 1.53 3.10 16.00
N GLY A 60 1.99 1.98 16.56
CA GLY A 60 1.15 1.05 17.29
C GLY A 60 1.72 -0.37 17.35
N PRO A 61 1.12 -1.27 18.16
CA PRO A 61 1.54 -2.66 18.32
C PRO A 61 1.67 -3.45 17.01
N PRO A 62 2.48 -4.53 16.94
CA PRO A 62 2.51 -5.39 15.76
C PRO A 62 1.12 -5.97 15.45
N GLY A 63 0.78 -6.12 14.16
CA GLY A 63 -0.51 -6.67 13.74
C GLY A 63 -1.68 -5.68 13.65
N THR A 64 -1.54 -4.42 14.08
CA THR A 64 -2.62 -3.40 14.00
C THR A 64 -2.95 -2.88 12.60
N GLY A 65 -2.36 -3.47 11.55
CA GLY A 65 -2.68 -3.14 10.16
C GLY A 65 -1.95 -1.94 9.57
N LYS A 66 -0.96 -1.34 10.23
CA LYS A 66 -0.20 -0.16 9.73
C LYS A 66 0.26 -0.27 8.26
N THR A 67 0.95 -1.37 7.93
CA THR A 67 1.44 -1.62 6.57
C THR A 67 0.30 -1.85 5.58
N THR A 68 -0.78 -2.49 6.02
CA THR A 68 -1.97 -2.69 5.21
C THR A 68 -2.66 -1.36 4.93
N LEU A 69 -2.81 -0.51 5.95
CA LEU A 69 -3.42 0.81 5.84
C LEU A 69 -2.67 1.70 4.84
N ALA A 70 -1.34 1.78 4.94
CA ALA A 70 -0.53 2.55 3.99
C ALA A 70 -0.75 2.11 2.53
N ARG A 71 -0.84 0.79 2.29
CA ARG A 71 -1.13 0.22 0.96
C ARG A 71 -2.53 0.58 0.48
N LEU A 72 -3.54 0.43 1.35
CA LEU A 72 -4.92 0.77 1.03
C LEU A 72 -5.11 2.24 0.71
N MET A 73 -4.42 3.12 1.45
CA MET A 73 -4.43 4.56 1.19
C MET A 73 -3.85 4.88 -0.18
N ALA A 74 -2.70 4.30 -0.54
CA ALA A 74 -2.09 4.52 -1.86
C ALA A 74 -3.03 4.08 -2.98
N ASN A 75 -3.63 2.89 -2.85
CA ASN A 75 -4.63 2.40 -3.80
C ASN A 75 -5.86 3.33 -3.88
N HIS A 76 -6.27 3.94 -2.78
CA HIS A 76 -7.45 4.80 -2.74
C HIS A 76 -7.25 6.12 -3.48
N VAL A 77 -6.04 6.69 -3.44
CA VAL A 77 -5.70 7.94 -4.14
C VAL A 77 -5.00 7.70 -5.49
N ASP A 78 -5.01 6.46 -5.98
CA ASP A 78 -4.34 6.01 -7.22
C ASP A 78 -2.82 6.31 -7.27
N ALA A 79 -2.16 6.29 -6.12
CA ALA A 79 -0.71 6.50 -5.99
C ALA A 79 0.09 5.20 -6.15
N VAL A 80 1.34 5.34 -6.58
CA VAL A 80 2.32 4.26 -6.64
C VAL A 80 2.78 3.89 -5.24
N PHE A 81 2.71 2.60 -4.88
CA PHE A 81 3.08 2.13 -3.56
C PHE A 81 4.41 1.37 -3.56
N HIS A 82 5.41 1.92 -2.88
CA HIS A 82 6.68 1.24 -2.60
C HIS A 82 6.79 0.84 -1.13
N GLN A 83 7.14 -0.42 -0.88
CA GLN A 83 7.38 -0.94 0.46
C GLN A 83 8.86 -1.23 0.67
N ALA A 84 9.46 -0.61 1.68
CA ALA A 84 10.84 -0.86 2.10
C ALA A 84 10.88 -1.33 3.56
N ASN A 85 11.81 -2.22 3.88
CA ASN A 85 12.11 -2.60 5.26
C ASN A 85 13.35 -1.86 5.74
N ALA A 86 13.20 -1.07 6.80
CA ALA A 86 14.27 -0.27 7.39
C ALA A 86 15.51 -1.09 7.80
N SER A 87 15.36 -2.33 8.24
CA SER A 87 16.50 -3.16 8.65
C SER A 87 17.29 -3.73 7.48
N MET A 88 16.70 -3.78 6.28
CA MET A 88 17.32 -4.37 5.08
C MET A 88 17.69 -3.33 4.02
N ILE A 89 17.20 -2.08 4.14
CA ILE A 89 17.39 -1.06 3.11
C ILE A 89 18.64 -0.21 3.38
N GLY A 90 19.46 -0.07 2.34
CA GLY A 90 20.63 0.83 2.35
C GLY A 90 20.37 2.17 1.66
N VAL A 91 21.24 3.14 1.91
CA VAL A 91 21.16 4.50 1.32
C VAL A 91 21.10 4.48 -0.21
N LYS A 92 21.85 3.59 -0.86
CA LYS A 92 21.85 3.45 -2.33
C LYS A 92 20.46 3.08 -2.86
N GLN A 93 19.78 2.14 -2.20
CA GLN A 93 18.44 1.70 -2.60
C GLN A 93 17.41 2.81 -2.38
N ILE A 94 17.52 3.57 -1.28
CA ILE A 94 16.65 4.73 -1.03
C ILE A 94 16.81 5.76 -2.15
N ARG A 95 18.06 6.10 -2.53
CA ARG A 95 18.33 7.05 -3.62
C ARG A 95 17.75 6.56 -4.95
N SER A 96 17.84 5.26 -5.24
CA SER A 96 17.24 4.66 -6.44
C SER A 96 15.71 4.83 -6.43
N LEU A 97 15.05 4.52 -5.31
CA LEU A 97 13.60 4.65 -5.20
C LEU A 97 13.11 6.09 -5.40
N ILE A 98 13.87 7.07 -4.89
CA ILE A 98 13.56 8.49 -5.10
C ILE A 98 13.69 8.87 -6.59
N ALA A 99 14.78 8.46 -7.25
CA ALA A 99 14.98 8.72 -8.68
C ALA A 99 13.92 8.02 -9.56
N ASP A 100 13.50 6.81 -9.18
CA ASP A 100 12.40 6.09 -9.84
C ASP A 100 11.08 6.87 -9.70
N ALA A 101 10.78 7.40 -8.51
CA ALA A 101 9.58 8.20 -8.25
C ALA A 101 9.58 9.52 -9.03
N GLU A 102 10.70 10.23 -9.09
CA GLU A 102 10.85 11.48 -9.86
C GLU A 102 10.59 11.26 -11.36
N ARG A 103 11.12 10.16 -11.91
CA ARG A 103 10.88 9.78 -13.31
C ARG A 103 9.41 9.45 -13.56
N LEU A 104 8.80 8.63 -12.70
CA LEU A 104 7.39 8.24 -12.84
C LEU A 104 6.45 9.46 -12.80
N LEU A 105 6.74 10.42 -11.92
CA LEU A 105 5.97 11.66 -11.83
C LEU A 105 6.09 12.47 -13.13
N GLY A 106 7.29 12.55 -13.73
CA GLY A 106 7.51 13.23 -15.01
C GLY A 106 6.86 12.56 -16.21
N GLU A 107 6.74 11.22 -16.21
CA GLU A 107 6.20 10.44 -17.34
C GLU A 107 4.68 10.25 -17.27
N THR A 108 4.12 10.09 -16.06
CA THR A 108 2.73 9.62 -15.88
C THR A 108 1.86 10.56 -15.04
N ASP A 109 2.44 11.64 -14.47
CA ASP A 109 1.82 12.53 -13.48
C ASP A 109 1.21 11.79 -12.26
N ARG A 110 1.61 10.52 -12.07
CA ARG A 110 1.19 9.70 -10.93
C ARG A 110 2.15 9.92 -9.76
N ARG A 111 1.56 10.14 -8.59
CA ARG A 111 2.27 10.33 -7.32
C ARG A 111 2.57 9.01 -6.62
#